data_AF-A0A432WCP9-F1
#
_entry.id   AF-A0A432WCP9-F1
#
_cell.length_a   1.000
_cell.length_b   1.000
_cell.length_c   1.000
_cell.angle_alpha   90.00
_cell.angle_beta   90.00
_cell.angle_gamma   90.00
#
_symmetry.space_group_name_H-M   'P 1'
#
loop_
_entity.id
_entity.type
_entity.pdbx_description
1 polymer ?
#
loop_
_entity_poly.entity_id
_entity_poly.type
_entity_poly.pdbx_seq_one_letter_code
_entity_poly.pdbx_strand_id
1 'polypeptide(L)'
;MDSNLFPITVIAAISLFLIKEMVELYRRIMADKRKSSAIKRLLSSEIEKNNWVIKSLRRHLRSVQDGWHESEFVVVSTHQSGYRIEEKRNDGGSGYSPLFQVSTTVFDKVVFELPVLDEALFKLAENAYESLAEVKHVSNSLVEHITNKDDHIAHDFMAGFCEYALEEIDEAYEHLSILYKKCTGKELKSHKLRSYT
;
A
#
# COMPACT_ATOMS: atom_id res chain seq x y z
N MET A 1 13.46 68.09 -21.65
CA MET A 1 13.78 66.65 -21.74
C MET A 1 13.62 66.12 -20.34
N ASP A 2 12.40 65.74 -20.00
CA ASP A 2 12.04 65.40 -18.62
C ASP A 2 12.46 63.96 -18.39
N SER A 3 13.62 63.82 -17.76
CA SER A 3 14.13 62.54 -17.29
C SER A 3 13.16 62.03 -16.24
N ASN A 4 12.21 61.18 -16.65
CA ASN A 4 11.39 60.32 -15.80
C ASN A 4 12.31 59.36 -15.03
N LEU A 5 13.02 59.91 -14.04
CA LEU A 5 13.71 59.16 -13.00
C LEU A 5 12.64 58.73 -12.03
N PHE A 6 12.26 57.45 -12.09
CA PHE A 6 11.50 56.84 -11.00
C PHE A 6 12.17 57.23 -9.68
N PRO A 7 11.40 57.72 -8.68
CA PRO A 7 11.96 58.06 -7.38
C PRO A 7 12.77 56.87 -6.87
N ILE A 8 13.98 57.12 -6.37
CA ILE A 8 14.88 56.07 -5.88
C ILE A 8 14.18 55.16 -4.86
N THR A 9 13.23 55.73 -4.11
CA THR A 9 12.34 55.02 -3.18
C THR A 9 11.46 53.96 -3.85
N VAL A 10 10.93 54.23 -5.04
CA VAL A 10 10.11 53.29 -5.83
C VAL A 10 10.98 52.12 -6.32
N ILE A 11 12.18 52.41 -6.83
CA ILE A 11 13.13 51.38 -7.28
C ILE A 11 13.55 50.49 -6.10
N ALA A 12 13.85 51.09 -4.94
CA ALA A 12 14.18 50.37 -3.73
C ALA A 12 13.00 49.49 -3.24
N ALA A 13 11.77 50.00 -3.25
CA ALA A 13 10.58 49.24 -2.84
C ALA A 13 10.32 48.04 -3.75
N ILE A 14 10.41 48.21 -5.07
CA ILE A 14 10.27 47.12 -6.05
C ILE A 14 11.37 46.07 -5.83
N SER A 15 12.62 46.50 -5.64
CA SER A 15 13.75 45.59 -5.42
C SER A 15 13.56 44.76 -4.14
N LEU A 16 13.14 45.39 -3.04
CA LEU A 16 12.84 44.71 -1.78
C LEU A 16 11.67 43.73 -1.93
N PHE A 17 10.63 44.11 -2.67
CA PHE A 17 9.50 43.22 -2.94
C PHE A 17 9.94 41.99 -3.74
N LEU A 18 10.73 42.16 -4.79
CA LEU A 18 11.27 41.05 -5.59
C LEU A 18 12.16 40.13 -4.76
N ILE A 19 13.05 40.68 -3.93
CA ILE A 19 13.90 39.88 -3.03
C ILE A 19 13.03 39.08 -2.04
N LYS A 20 12.02 39.71 -1.45
CA LYS A 20 11.09 39.04 -0.54
C LYS A 20 10.37 37.89 -1.23
N GLU A 21 9.80 38.13 -2.41
CA GLU A 21 9.09 37.11 -3.18
C GLU A 21 9.99 35.92 -3.54
N MET A 22 11.24 36.19 -3.94
CA MET A 22 12.23 35.14 -4.20
C MET A 22 12.54 34.31 -2.95
N VAL A 23 12.70 34.95 -1.78
CA VAL A 23 12.93 34.26 -0.51
C VAL A 23 11.71 33.43 -0.09
N GLU A 24 10.50 33.95 -0.28
CA GLU A 24 9.26 33.22 0.01
C GLU A 24 9.06 32.03 -0.90
N LEU A 25 9.33 32.19 -2.21
CA LEU A 25 9.30 31.11 -3.18
C LEU A 25 10.32 30.01 -2.82
N TYR A 26 11.55 30.38 -2.50
CA TYR A 26 12.58 29.43 -2.07
C TYR A 26 12.16 28.68 -0.81
N ARG A 27 11.59 29.38 0.18
CA ARG A 27 11.09 28.76 1.41
C ARG A 27 9.96 27.78 1.13
N ARG A 28 9.04 28.11 0.21
CA ARG A 28 7.94 27.22 -0.22
C ARG A 28 8.48 25.96 -0.88
N ILE A 29 9.39 26.09 -1.86
CA ILE A 29 10.02 24.94 -2.53
C ILE A 29 10.73 24.00 -1.54
N MET A 30 11.47 24.56 -0.58
CA MET A 30 12.10 23.75 0.47
C MET A 30 11.10 23.07 1.41
N ALA A 31 9.97 23.71 1.71
CA ALA A 31 8.91 23.10 2.50
C ALA A 31 8.27 21.93 1.74
N ASP A 32 7.94 22.11 0.47
CA ASP A 32 7.32 21.09 -0.38
C ASP A 32 8.24 19.89 -0.57
N LYS A 33 9.54 20.12 -0.78
CA LYS A 33 10.55 19.04 -0.86
C LYS A 33 10.62 18.22 0.44
N ARG A 34 10.59 18.88 1.60
CA ARG A 34 10.59 18.19 2.90
C ARG A 34 9.31 17.39 3.11
N LYS A 35 8.16 17.95 2.72
CA LYS A 35 6.85 17.29 2.81
C LYS A 35 6.78 16.06 1.91
N SER A 36 7.17 16.19 0.63
CA SER A 36 7.28 15.07 -0.31
C SER A 36 8.19 13.96 0.20
N SER A 37 9.35 14.31 0.78
CA SER A 37 10.26 13.33 1.40
C SER A 37 9.61 12.60 2.58
N ALA A 38 8.89 13.29 3.45
CA ALA A 38 8.18 12.68 4.58
C ALA A 38 7.09 11.71 4.09
N ILE A 39 6.29 12.12 3.10
CA ILE A 39 5.26 11.28 2.48
C ILE A 39 5.87 10.02 1.87
N LYS A 40 6.97 10.14 1.10
CA LYS A 40 7.66 8.97 0.51
C LYS A 40 8.10 7.97 1.57
N ARG A 41 8.59 8.44 2.73
CA ARG A 41 8.98 7.57 3.86
C ARG A 41 7.80 6.86 4.50
N LEU A 42 6.66 7.56 4.64
CA LEU A 42 5.44 6.96 5.18
C LEU A 42 4.88 5.90 4.23
N LEU A 43 4.76 6.23 2.94
CA LEU A 43 4.31 5.31 1.90
C LEU A 43 5.21 4.08 1.82
N SER A 44 6.54 4.26 1.76
CA SER A 44 7.46 3.12 1.72
C SER A 44 7.29 2.19 2.93
N SER A 45 7.08 2.76 4.12
CA SER A 45 6.86 1.95 5.32
C SER A 45 5.51 1.24 5.31
N GLU A 46 4.48 1.80 4.69
CA GLU A 46 3.18 1.15 4.54
C GLU A 46 3.24 0.02 3.53
N ILE A 47 3.93 0.24 2.40
CA ILE A 47 4.18 -0.78 1.38
C ILE A 47 4.93 -1.98 1.98
N GLU A 48 5.96 -1.75 2.80
CA GLU A 48 6.70 -2.84 3.47
C GLU A 48 5.83 -3.69 4.38
N LYS A 49 4.82 -3.09 5.02
CA LYS A 49 3.84 -3.82 5.83
C LYS A 49 2.92 -4.65 4.95
N ASN A 50 2.38 -4.06 3.88
CA ASN A 50 1.46 -4.76 2.98
C ASN A 50 2.17 -5.83 2.15
N ASN A 51 3.47 -5.70 1.88
CA ASN A 51 4.27 -6.76 1.26
C ASN A 51 4.28 -8.05 2.09
N TRP A 52 4.21 -7.94 3.43
CA TRP A 52 4.06 -9.15 4.24
C TRP A 52 2.67 -9.78 4.09
N VAL A 53 1.63 -8.94 4.06
CA VAL A 53 0.24 -9.40 3.83
C VAL A 53 0.16 -10.15 2.50
N ILE A 54 0.68 -9.57 1.43
CA ILE A 54 0.75 -10.18 0.09
C ILE A 54 1.45 -11.54 0.13
N LYS A 55 2.62 -11.63 0.77
CA LYS A 55 3.36 -12.89 0.87
C LYS A 55 2.60 -13.95 1.66
N SER A 56 1.92 -13.55 2.74
CA SER A 56 1.13 -14.48 3.56
C SER A 56 -0.10 -14.97 2.79
N LEU A 57 -0.83 -14.05 2.16
CA LEU A 57 -2.02 -14.35 1.38
C LEU A 57 -1.70 -15.25 0.18
N ARG A 58 -0.63 -14.97 -0.56
CA ARG A 58 -0.14 -15.83 -1.65
C ARG A 58 0.15 -17.26 -1.17
N ARG A 59 0.71 -17.42 0.03
CA ARG A 59 0.96 -18.74 0.62
C ARG A 59 -0.35 -19.45 0.97
N HIS A 60 -1.30 -18.75 1.58
CA HIS A 60 -2.59 -19.32 1.94
C HIS A 60 -3.40 -19.74 0.71
N LEU A 61 -3.43 -18.91 -0.34
CA LEU A 61 -4.13 -19.22 -1.58
C LEU A 61 -3.57 -20.47 -2.26
N ARG A 62 -2.23 -20.60 -2.35
CA ARG A 62 -1.61 -21.83 -2.88
C ARG A 62 -1.93 -23.06 -2.05
N SER A 63 -1.86 -22.94 -0.73
CA SER A 63 -2.21 -24.03 0.18
C SER A 63 -3.67 -24.48 0.04
N VAL A 64 -4.58 -23.53 -0.13
CA VAL A 64 -6.01 -23.80 -0.35
C VAL A 64 -6.25 -24.41 -1.72
N GLN A 65 -5.61 -23.89 -2.76
CA GLN A 65 -5.68 -24.40 -4.13
C GLN A 65 -5.23 -25.86 -4.22
N ASP A 66 -4.12 -26.21 -3.57
CA ASP A 66 -3.54 -27.55 -3.62
C ASP A 66 -4.26 -28.53 -2.66
N GLY A 67 -4.80 -28.04 -1.54
CA GLY A 67 -5.23 -28.86 -0.40
C GLY A 67 -6.71 -28.79 -0.05
N TRP A 68 -7.58 -28.20 -0.88
CA TRP A 68 -8.98 -27.89 -0.49
C TRP A 68 -9.77 -29.10 0.06
N HIS A 69 -9.58 -30.29 -0.51
CA HIS A 69 -10.24 -31.54 -0.08
C HIS A 69 -9.37 -32.42 0.84
N GLU A 70 -8.06 -32.23 0.81
CA GLU A 70 -7.11 -33.04 1.58
C GLU A 70 -6.81 -32.45 2.96
N SER A 71 -7.24 -31.20 3.17
CA SER A 71 -7.03 -30.44 4.40
C SER A 71 -8.32 -29.81 4.92
N GLU A 72 -8.48 -29.85 6.24
CA GLU A 72 -9.41 -29.01 6.98
C GLU A 72 -8.75 -27.64 7.19
N PHE A 73 -9.39 -26.58 6.69
CA PHE A 73 -8.95 -25.21 6.91
C PHE A 73 -9.88 -24.56 7.92
N VAL A 74 -9.31 -23.91 8.94
CA VAL A 74 -10.06 -23.21 9.98
C VAL A 74 -9.55 -21.79 10.11
N VAL A 75 -10.48 -20.82 10.13
CA VAL A 75 -10.18 -19.43 10.45
C VAL A 75 -10.38 -19.21 11.95
N VAL A 76 -9.33 -18.76 12.63
CA VAL A 76 -9.38 -18.33 14.02
C VAL A 76 -9.19 -16.82 14.09
N SER A 77 -10.18 -16.09 14.61
CA SER A 77 -10.06 -14.66 14.85
C SER A 77 -8.98 -14.39 15.91
N THR A 78 -8.07 -13.44 15.63
CA THR A 78 -7.09 -12.97 16.62
C THR A 78 -7.54 -11.63 17.21
N HIS A 79 -7.15 -11.34 18.45
CA HIS A 79 -7.74 -10.27 19.26
C HIS A 79 -7.49 -8.83 18.76
N GLN A 80 -6.70 -8.63 17.70
CA GLN A 80 -6.25 -7.30 17.25
C GLN A 80 -6.00 -7.24 15.74
N SER A 81 -7.06 -7.31 14.92
CA SER A 81 -7.05 -6.98 13.48
C SER A 81 -6.39 -7.98 12.51
N GLY A 82 -6.42 -9.27 12.82
CA GLY A 82 -5.98 -10.31 11.89
C GLY A 82 -6.67 -11.65 12.10
N TYR A 83 -6.50 -12.54 11.14
CA TYR A 83 -6.94 -13.93 11.23
C TYR A 83 -5.73 -14.84 11.38
N ARG A 84 -5.91 -16.00 12.00
CA ARG A 84 -5.00 -17.12 11.89
C ARG A 84 -5.71 -18.18 11.06
N ILE A 85 -5.09 -18.58 9.95
CA ILE A 85 -5.56 -19.73 9.18
C ILE A 85 -4.79 -20.94 9.66
N GLU A 86 -5.52 -21.93 10.13
CA GLU A 86 -5.01 -23.25 10.50
C GLU A 86 -5.32 -24.24 9.39
N GLU A 87 -4.33 -25.04 9.02
CA GLU A 87 -4.45 -26.16 8.10
C GLU A 87 -4.22 -27.45 8.91
N LYS A 88 -5.18 -28.37 8.87
CA LYS A 88 -5.02 -29.74 9.35
C LYS A 88 -5.11 -30.68 8.17
N ARG A 89 -4.02 -31.36 7.86
CA ARG A 89 -3.91 -32.28 6.74
C ARG A 89 -4.35 -33.68 7.16
N ASN A 90 -4.90 -34.44 6.22
CA ASN A 90 -5.31 -35.82 6.45
C ASN A 90 -4.16 -36.77 6.83
N ASP A 91 -2.91 -36.40 6.52
CA ASP A 91 -1.70 -37.14 6.89
C ASP A 91 -1.26 -36.94 8.36
N GLY A 92 -2.02 -36.17 9.15
CA GLY A 92 -1.69 -35.82 10.53
C GLY A 92 -0.77 -34.60 10.67
N GLY A 93 -0.35 -33.99 9.55
CA GLY A 93 0.34 -32.72 9.53
C GLY A 93 -0.60 -31.56 9.93
N SER A 94 -0.06 -30.58 10.64
CA SER A 94 -0.78 -29.33 10.90
C SER A 94 0.13 -28.13 10.79
N GLY A 95 -0.44 -27.01 10.37
CA GLY A 95 0.25 -25.74 10.22
C GLY A 95 -0.67 -24.58 10.56
N TYR A 96 -0.08 -23.46 10.97
CA TYR A 96 -0.83 -22.21 11.09
C TYR A 96 0.01 -21.04 10.58
N SER A 97 -0.67 -20.04 10.02
CA SER A 97 -0.03 -18.78 9.68
C SER A 97 -0.96 -17.58 9.94
N PRO A 98 -0.37 -16.44 10.29
CA PRO A 98 -1.12 -15.19 10.43
C PRO A 98 -1.53 -14.64 9.05
N LEU A 99 -2.78 -14.24 8.93
CA LEU A 99 -3.29 -13.40 7.85
C LEU A 99 -3.62 -12.01 8.42
N PHE A 100 -2.69 -11.08 8.24
CA PHE A 100 -2.86 -9.70 8.68
C PHE A 100 -3.78 -8.93 7.74
N GLN A 101 -4.53 -7.97 8.28
CA GLN A 101 -5.33 -7.06 7.45
C GLN A 101 -4.46 -6.15 6.60
N VAL A 102 -4.90 -5.92 5.36
CA VAL A 102 -4.34 -4.89 4.48
C VAL A 102 -4.52 -3.52 5.14
N SER A 103 -3.47 -2.68 5.14
CA SER A 103 -3.55 -1.32 5.67
C SER A 103 -3.45 -0.28 4.55
N THR A 104 -4.40 0.62 4.51
CA THR A 104 -4.42 1.77 3.60
C THR A 104 -4.25 3.11 4.31
N THR A 105 -4.07 3.08 5.64
CA THR A 105 -4.11 4.24 6.54
C THR A 105 -3.23 5.41 6.08
N VAL A 106 -2.05 5.12 5.53
CA VAL A 106 -1.16 6.19 5.03
C VAL A 106 -1.72 6.80 3.75
N PHE A 107 -2.18 5.97 2.80
CA PHE A 107 -2.75 6.43 1.54
C PHE A 107 -3.94 7.36 1.78
N ASP A 108 -4.86 6.96 2.66
CA ASP A 108 -6.05 7.74 3.03
C ASP A 108 -5.69 9.14 3.57
N LYS A 109 -4.55 9.26 4.27
CA LYS A 109 -4.09 10.53 4.86
C LYS A 109 -3.38 11.44 3.87
N VAL A 110 -2.76 10.88 2.83
CA VAL A 110 -1.90 11.65 1.92
C VAL A 110 -2.53 11.92 0.56
N VAL A 111 -3.67 11.28 0.25
CA VAL A 111 -4.37 11.34 -1.05
C VAL A 111 -4.65 12.76 -1.53
N PHE A 112 -5.05 13.68 -0.63
CA PHE A 112 -5.35 15.07 -1.00
C PHE A 112 -4.10 15.95 -1.11
N GLU A 113 -2.98 15.53 -0.52
CA GLU A 113 -1.76 16.32 -0.50
C GLU A 113 -0.81 15.99 -1.65
N LEU A 114 -0.78 14.74 -2.11
CA LEU A 114 0.12 14.30 -3.17
C LEU A 114 -0.09 15.02 -4.51
N PRO A 115 -1.31 15.24 -5.03
CA PRO A 115 -1.50 15.86 -6.35
C PRO A 115 -0.86 17.24 -6.46
N VAL A 116 -0.89 18.01 -5.36
CA VAL A 116 -0.31 19.35 -5.28
C VAL A 116 1.22 19.31 -5.19
N LEU A 117 1.78 18.26 -4.60
CA LEU A 117 3.21 18.16 -4.32
C LEU A 117 4.00 17.45 -5.42
N ASP A 118 3.46 16.37 -5.99
CA ASP A 118 4.13 15.50 -6.96
C ASP A 118 3.08 14.66 -7.72
N GLU A 119 2.57 15.17 -8.84
CA GLU A 119 1.55 14.50 -9.67
C GLU A 119 1.98 13.10 -10.12
N ALA A 120 3.26 12.93 -10.45
CA ALA A 120 3.79 11.64 -10.88
C ALA A 120 3.80 10.62 -9.73
N LEU A 121 4.11 11.06 -8.50
CA LEU A 121 3.98 10.23 -7.32
C LEU A 121 2.52 9.92 -7.00
N PHE A 122 1.60 10.87 -7.23
CA PHE A 122 0.17 10.69 -6.99
C PHE A 122 -0.39 9.53 -7.81
N LYS A 123 -0.19 9.51 -9.13
CA LYS A 123 -0.67 8.44 -10.01
C LYS A 123 -0.19 7.05 -9.59
N LEU A 124 1.09 6.96 -9.17
CA LEU A 124 1.63 5.69 -8.67
C LEU A 124 1.03 5.29 -7.31
N ALA A 125 0.73 6.26 -6.46
CA ALA A 125 0.08 6.01 -5.17
C ALA A 125 -1.39 5.62 -5.33
N GLU A 126 -2.09 6.18 -6.31
CA GLU A 126 -3.47 5.86 -6.69
C GLU A 126 -3.58 4.41 -7.17
N ASN A 127 -2.79 4.01 -8.17
CA ASN A 127 -2.79 2.61 -8.65
C ASN A 127 -2.50 1.61 -7.52
N ALA A 128 -1.50 1.91 -6.68
CA ALA A 128 -1.17 1.05 -5.54
C ALA A 128 -2.28 1.01 -4.48
N TYR A 129 -3.03 2.10 -4.30
CA TYR A 129 -4.15 2.18 -3.37
C TYR A 129 -5.33 1.34 -3.86
N GLU A 130 -5.67 1.45 -5.14
CA GLU A 130 -6.73 0.65 -5.78
C GLU A 130 -6.41 -0.84 -5.72
N SER A 131 -5.20 -1.27 -6.11
CA SER A 131 -4.84 -2.68 -6.02
C SER A 131 -4.79 -3.20 -4.58
N LEU A 132 -4.48 -2.36 -3.59
CA LEU A 132 -4.59 -2.77 -2.18
C LEU A 132 -6.05 -2.99 -1.74
N ALA A 133 -7.02 -2.27 -2.33
CA ALA A 133 -8.43 -2.51 -2.08
C ALA A 133 -8.84 -3.90 -2.60
N GLU A 134 -8.35 -4.30 -3.79
CA GLU A 134 -8.57 -5.64 -4.32
C GLU A 134 -7.92 -6.73 -3.47
N VAL A 135 -6.66 -6.55 -3.04
CA VAL A 135 -6.01 -7.49 -2.10
C VAL A 135 -6.81 -7.62 -0.80
N LYS A 136 -7.43 -6.53 -0.32
CA LYS A 136 -8.30 -6.56 0.86
C LYS A 136 -9.57 -7.35 0.58
N HIS A 137 -10.18 -7.16 -0.59
CA HIS A 137 -11.34 -7.94 -1.01
C HIS A 137 -11.01 -9.43 -1.08
N VAL A 138 -9.94 -9.81 -1.78
CA VAL A 138 -9.47 -11.19 -1.90
C VAL A 138 -9.22 -11.82 -0.53
N SER A 139 -8.56 -11.10 0.37
CA SER A 139 -8.31 -11.56 1.75
C SER A 139 -9.61 -11.85 2.50
N ASN A 140 -10.61 -10.96 2.39
CA ASN A 140 -11.91 -11.14 3.03
C ASN A 140 -12.69 -12.31 2.41
N SER A 141 -12.70 -12.44 1.08
CA SER A 141 -13.37 -13.54 0.38
C SER A 141 -12.75 -14.89 0.73
N LEU A 142 -11.42 -14.97 0.84
CA LEU A 142 -10.74 -16.19 1.30
C LEU A 142 -11.21 -16.59 2.71
N VAL A 143 -11.24 -15.63 3.63
CA VAL A 143 -11.73 -15.87 5.00
C VAL A 143 -13.18 -16.33 4.98
N GLU A 144 -14.04 -15.67 4.22
CA GLU A 144 -15.45 -16.02 4.10
C GLU A 144 -15.65 -17.43 3.53
N HIS A 145 -14.93 -17.79 2.47
CA HIS A 145 -15.01 -19.13 1.88
C HIS A 145 -14.52 -20.24 2.81
N ILE A 146 -13.49 -19.98 3.62
CA ILE A 146 -13.03 -20.95 4.63
C ILE A 146 -14.02 -21.03 5.80
N THR A 147 -14.52 -19.90 6.29
CA THR A 147 -15.48 -19.86 7.41
C THR A 147 -16.81 -20.51 7.05
N ASN A 148 -17.31 -20.27 5.84
CA ASN A 148 -18.54 -20.83 5.30
C ASN A 148 -18.26 -22.09 4.47
N LYS A 149 -17.18 -22.81 4.77
CA LYS A 149 -16.86 -24.09 4.11
C LYS A 149 -17.92 -25.12 4.48
N ASP A 150 -19.01 -25.12 3.72
CA ASP A 150 -19.97 -26.22 3.63
C ASP A 150 -19.53 -27.16 2.50
N ASP A 151 -20.05 -28.40 2.51
CA ASP A 151 -19.80 -29.44 1.50
C ASP A 151 -20.18 -29.03 0.05
N HIS A 152 -20.73 -27.83 -0.15
CA HIS A 152 -21.21 -27.32 -1.44
C HIS A 152 -20.26 -26.38 -2.17
N ILE A 153 -19.15 -25.93 -1.56
CA ILE A 153 -18.13 -25.17 -2.32
C ILE A 153 -17.34 -26.16 -3.18
N ALA A 154 -17.72 -26.22 -4.46
CA ALA A 154 -17.07 -27.06 -5.45
C ALA A 154 -15.57 -26.76 -5.56
N HIS A 155 -14.77 -27.81 -5.72
CA HIS A 155 -13.32 -27.71 -5.95
C HIS A 155 -12.98 -26.69 -7.04
N ASP A 156 -13.65 -26.82 -8.19
CA ASP A 156 -13.37 -26.02 -9.38
C ASP A 156 -13.66 -24.54 -9.14
N PHE A 157 -14.65 -24.22 -8.30
CA PHE A 157 -14.90 -22.85 -7.88
C PHE A 157 -13.76 -22.31 -7.04
N MET A 158 -13.31 -23.07 -6.04
CA MET A 158 -12.22 -22.62 -5.16
C MET A 158 -10.89 -22.52 -5.90
N ALA A 159 -10.60 -23.45 -6.81
CA ALA A 159 -9.44 -23.40 -7.68
C ALA A 159 -9.46 -22.14 -8.56
N GLY A 160 -10.59 -21.86 -9.23
CA GLY A 160 -10.75 -20.65 -10.05
C GLY A 160 -10.66 -19.35 -9.22
N PHE A 161 -11.22 -19.34 -8.01
CA PHE A 161 -11.04 -18.22 -7.08
C PHE A 161 -9.57 -18.02 -6.72
N CYS A 162 -8.83 -19.09 -6.40
CA CYS A 162 -7.42 -19.00 -6.05
C CYS A 162 -6.56 -18.51 -7.23
N GLU A 163 -6.84 -18.93 -8.46
CA GLU A 163 -6.16 -18.43 -9.66
C GLU A 163 -6.37 -16.92 -9.83
N TYR A 164 -7.63 -16.47 -9.85
CA TYR A 164 -7.98 -15.05 -9.89
C TYR A 164 -7.30 -14.26 -8.77
N ALA A 165 -7.41 -14.74 -7.53
CA ALA A 165 -6.84 -14.09 -6.36
C ALA A 165 -5.31 -13.96 -6.45
N LEU A 166 -4.62 -14.94 -7.04
CA LEU A 166 -3.17 -14.90 -7.23
C LEU A 166 -2.78 -13.86 -8.29
N GLU A 167 -3.55 -13.72 -9.37
CA GLU A 167 -3.35 -12.69 -10.40
C GLU A 167 -3.48 -11.28 -9.81
N GLU A 168 -4.56 -11.01 -9.08
CA GLU A 168 -4.79 -9.71 -8.40
C GLU A 168 -3.66 -9.35 -7.42
N ILE A 169 -3.15 -10.34 -6.68
CA ILE A 169 -2.04 -10.14 -5.75
C ILE A 169 -0.73 -9.85 -6.47
N ASP A 170 -0.50 -10.48 -7.63
CA ASP A 170 0.70 -10.27 -8.42
C ASP A 170 0.68 -8.87 -9.06
N GLU A 171 -0.46 -8.42 -9.58
CA GLU A 171 -0.65 -7.05 -10.06
C GLU A 171 -0.45 -6.02 -8.92
N ALA A 172 -1.06 -6.25 -7.75
CA ALA A 172 -0.86 -5.38 -6.60
C ALA A 172 0.61 -5.31 -6.17
N TYR A 173 1.34 -6.43 -6.22
CA TYR A 173 2.76 -6.46 -5.92
C TYR A 173 3.58 -5.62 -6.92
N GLU A 174 3.22 -5.63 -8.20
CA GLU A 174 3.87 -4.81 -9.23
C GLU A 174 3.65 -3.32 -8.95
N HIS A 175 2.41 -2.88 -8.76
CA HIS A 175 2.10 -1.48 -8.46
C HIS A 175 2.81 -0.98 -7.19
N LEU A 176 2.80 -1.78 -6.13
CA LEU A 176 3.51 -1.47 -4.89
C LEU A 176 5.02 -1.40 -5.09
N SER A 177 5.59 -2.27 -5.93
CA SER A 177 7.03 -2.29 -6.23
C SER A 177 7.45 -1.04 -7.00
N ILE A 178 6.67 -0.62 -7.99
CA ILE A 178 6.91 0.61 -8.76
C ILE A 178 6.87 1.83 -7.83
N LEU A 179 5.82 1.95 -7.01
CA LEU A 179 5.70 3.05 -6.04
C LEU A 179 6.85 3.03 -5.03
N TYR A 180 7.20 1.86 -4.48
CA TYR A 180 8.30 1.73 -3.52
C TYR A 180 9.64 2.17 -4.12
N LYS A 181 9.90 1.78 -5.37
CA LYS A 181 11.09 2.21 -6.11
C LYS A 181 11.11 3.72 -6.34
N LYS A 182 9.96 4.33 -6.65
CA LYS A 182 9.83 5.79 -6.74
C LYS A 182 10.10 6.49 -5.40
N CYS A 183 9.65 5.90 -4.29
CA CYS A 183 9.83 6.47 -2.94
C CYS A 183 11.26 6.33 -2.41
N THR A 184 11.93 5.21 -2.70
CA THR A 184 13.17 4.82 -2.01
C THR A 184 14.40 4.69 -2.92
N GLY A 185 14.18 4.58 -4.24
CA GLY A 185 15.22 4.21 -5.21
C GLY A 185 15.65 2.74 -5.15
N LYS A 186 14.94 1.89 -4.39
CA LYS A 186 15.30 0.47 -4.17
C LYS A 186 14.18 -0.46 -4.62
N GLU A 187 14.54 -1.71 -4.91
CA GLU A 187 13.57 -2.77 -5.20
C GLU A 187 12.87 -3.26 -3.92
N LEU A 188 11.59 -3.62 -4.03
CA LEU A 188 10.77 -4.11 -2.91
C LEU A 188 11.13 -5.56 -2.52
N LYS A 189 12.22 -5.70 -1.77
CA LYS A 189 12.68 -7.00 -1.23
C LYS A 189 12.33 -7.17 0.25
N SER A 190 12.36 -6.07 1.00
CA SER A 190 12.06 -6.05 2.43
C SER A 190 10.55 -6.20 2.70
N HIS A 191 10.24 -6.80 3.84
CA HIS A 191 8.92 -6.71 4.45
C HIS A 191 9.13 -6.39 5.93
N LYS A 192 8.21 -5.66 6.55
CA LYS A 192 8.24 -5.40 7.99
C LYS A 192 7.35 -6.40 8.71
N LEU A 193 7.92 -7.08 9.70
CA LEU A 193 7.16 -7.87 10.65
C LEU A 193 6.18 -6.95 11.38
N ARG A 194 4.90 -7.24 11.26
CA ARG A 194 3.83 -6.80 12.15
C ARG A 194 3.77 -7.70 13.40
N SER A 195 3.96 -7.14 14.57
CA SER A 195 3.54 -7.82 15.80
C SER A 195 2.02 -7.72 15.95
N TYR A 196 1.40 -8.75 16.53
CA TYR A 196 0.12 -8.59 17.20
C TYR A 196 0.39 -7.73 18.45
N THR A 197 0.15 -6.43 18.37
CA THR A 197 0.29 -5.50 19.49
C THR A 197 -0.84 -4.49 19.43
#